data_AF-A0A087VYS7-F1
#
_entry.id   AF-A0A087VYS7-F1
#
_cell.length_a   1.000
_cell.length_b   1.000
_cell.length_c   1.000
_cell.angle_alpha   90.00
_cell.angle_beta   90.00
_cell.angle_gamma   90.00
#
_symmetry.space_group_name_H-M   'P 1'
#
loop_
_entity.id
_entity.type
_entity.pdbx_description
1 polymer ?
#
loop_
_entity_poly.entity_id
_entity_poly.type
_entity_poly.pdbx_seq_one_letter_code
_entity_poly.pdbx_strand_id
1 'polypeptide(L)'
;MDPQNKAVPRQESGSVESHHHSGRHILINSCCLGYVNADMSSHKGIKTILEGADTPVYLATLPKGATEPYGQFVSERQVVDVDKKCPL
;
A
#
# COMPACT_ATOMS: atom_id res chain seq x y z
N MET A 1 7.29 3.83 39.38
CA MET A 1 8.60 3.68 38.74
C MET A 1 8.75 2.19 38.48
N ASP A 2 8.07 1.71 37.43
CA ASP A 2 7.97 0.29 37.12
C ASP A 2 9.04 -0.07 36.07
N PRO A 3 9.98 -0.97 36.39
CA PRO A 3 11.07 -1.33 35.49
C PRO A 3 10.65 -2.53 34.66
N GLN A 4 9.98 -2.32 33.52
CA GLN A 4 9.78 -3.36 32.50
C GLN A 4 9.34 -2.79 31.15
N ASN A 5 10.05 -1.79 30.63
CA ASN A 5 10.01 -1.48 29.20
C ASN A 5 11.19 -2.16 28.51
N LYS A 6 11.12 -3.49 28.35
CA LYS A 6 12.06 -4.20 27.49
C LYS A 6 11.55 -3.98 26.07
N ALA A 7 12.20 -3.06 25.35
CA ALA A 7 11.93 -2.83 23.94
C ALA A 7 11.97 -4.18 23.20
N VAL A 8 10.84 -4.55 22.61
CA VAL A 8 10.80 -5.62 21.62
C VAL A 8 11.63 -5.10 20.44
N PRO A 9 12.67 -5.82 19.99
CA PRO A 9 13.46 -5.39 18.85
C PRO A 9 12.52 -5.21 17.65
N ARG A 10 12.52 -3.99 17.10
CA ARG A 10 11.77 -3.66 15.88
C ARG A 10 12.31 -4.55 14.78
N GLN A 11 11.47 -5.44 14.26
CA GLN A 11 11.85 -6.32 13.16
C GLN A 11 12.31 -5.43 12.00
N GLU A 12 13.52 -5.67 11.51
CA GLU A 12 14.01 -5.07 10.27
C GLU A 12 12.98 -5.29 9.17
N SER A 13 12.91 -4.39 8.19
CA SER A 13 12.07 -4.48 7.01
C SER A 13 12.48 -5.70 6.18
N GLY A 14 12.07 -6.87 6.68
CA GLY A 14 12.22 -8.15 6.04
C GLY A 14 11.39 -8.11 4.77
N SER A 15 12.04 -8.47 3.67
CA SER A 15 11.41 -8.91 2.43
C SER A 15 10.06 -9.56 2.75
N VAL A 16 8.96 -8.96 2.32
CA VAL A 16 7.64 -9.57 2.43
C VAL A 16 7.72 -10.97 1.83
N GLU A 17 7.70 -12.01 2.67
CA GLU A 17 7.74 -13.38 2.17
C GLU A 17 6.46 -13.61 1.36
N SER A 18 6.62 -13.67 0.05
CA SER A 18 5.55 -14.04 -0.87
C SER A 18 5.14 -15.47 -0.54
N HIS A 19 4.00 -15.61 0.14
CA HIS A 19 3.38 -16.92 0.33
C HIS A 19 2.84 -17.35 -1.03
N HIS A 20 3.73 -17.93 -1.84
CA HIS A 20 3.43 -18.43 -3.17
C HIS A 20 2.54 -19.66 -3.00
N HIS A 21 1.21 -19.45 -2.99
CA HIS A 21 0.27 -20.55 -3.00
C HIS A 21 0.41 -21.23 -4.38
N SER A 22 1.17 -22.33 -4.40
CA SER A 22 1.64 -23.02 -5.60
C SER A 22 0.50 -23.23 -6.60
N GLY A 23 0.42 -22.37 -7.61
CA GLY A 23 -0.55 -22.46 -8.71
C GLY A 23 -1.36 -21.20 -9.01
N ARG A 24 -1.43 -20.19 -8.12
CA ARG A 24 -2.15 -18.94 -8.42
C ARG A 24 -1.22 -17.73 -8.39
N HIS A 25 -1.00 -17.14 -9.55
CA HIS A 25 -0.25 -15.90 -9.73
C HIS A 25 -1.12 -14.69 -9.35
N ILE A 26 -1.24 -14.45 -8.04
CA ILE A 26 -2.05 -13.37 -7.46
C ILE A 26 -1.11 -12.29 -6.93
N LEU A 27 -1.36 -11.04 -7.33
CA LEU A 27 -0.69 -9.88 -6.77
C LEU A 27 -1.58 -9.22 -5.71
N ILE A 28 -1.00 -8.92 -4.55
CA ILE A 28 -1.69 -8.23 -3.45
C ILE A 28 -0.89 -6.98 -3.12
N ASN A 29 -1.53 -5.81 -3.16
CA ASN A 29 -0.92 -4.52 -2.82
C ASN A 29 -1.90 -3.69 -2.01
N SER A 30 -1.35 -2.74 -1.25
CA SER A 30 -2.12 -1.66 -0.64
C SER A 30 -1.97 -0.39 -1.48
N CYS A 31 -2.98 0.49 -1.48
CA CYS A 31 -2.87 1.74 -2.21
C CYS A 31 -3.61 2.91 -1.55
N CYS A 32 -3.23 4.12 -1.95
CA CYS A 32 -3.92 5.35 -1.59
C CYS A 32 -4.61 5.94 -2.82
N LEU A 33 -5.88 6.31 -2.64
CA LEU A 33 -6.70 6.99 -3.66
C LEU A 33 -6.36 8.50 -3.73
N GLY A 34 -5.60 9.02 -2.78
CA GLY A 34 -5.44 10.45 -2.54
C GLY A 34 -6.67 11.07 -1.86
N TYR A 35 -6.71 12.40 -1.79
CA TYR A 35 -7.80 13.14 -1.16
C TYR A 35 -8.95 13.40 -2.15
N VAL A 36 -9.85 12.42 -2.25
CA VAL A 36 -10.95 12.37 -3.23
C VAL A 36 -12.20 13.08 -2.72
N ASN A 37 -12.89 13.84 -3.59
CA ASN A 37 -14.18 14.48 -3.33
C ASN A 37 -15.29 13.41 -3.28
N ALA A 38 -15.60 12.96 -2.06
CA ALA A 38 -16.57 11.93 -1.77
C ALA A 38 -17.25 12.23 -0.43
N ASP A 39 -18.30 11.49 -0.09
CA ASP A 39 -19.00 11.64 1.19
C ASP A 39 -18.05 11.46 2.40
N MET A 40 -17.14 10.48 2.33
CA MET A 40 -16.09 10.26 3.35
C MET A 40 -15.17 11.47 3.59
N SER A 41 -15.00 12.35 2.59
CA SER A 41 -14.23 13.60 2.72
C SER A 41 -15.14 14.82 2.90
N SER A 42 -16.43 14.63 3.17
CA SER A 42 -17.47 15.67 3.21
C SER A 42 -17.43 16.57 1.97
N HIS A 43 -17.17 15.97 0.82
CA HIS A 43 -17.02 16.66 -0.46
C HIS A 43 -15.91 17.74 -0.53
N LYS A 44 -14.87 17.63 0.32
CA LYS A 44 -13.75 18.59 0.38
C LYS A 44 -12.47 18.09 -0.30
N GLY A 45 -12.49 16.90 -0.88
CA GLY A 45 -11.33 16.37 -1.60
C GLY A 45 -10.97 17.21 -2.83
N ILE A 46 -9.67 17.27 -3.13
CA ILE A 46 -9.14 17.99 -4.30
C ILE A 46 -9.21 17.15 -5.58
N LYS A 47 -9.29 15.82 -5.46
CA LYS A 47 -9.39 14.90 -6.59
C LYS A 47 -10.85 14.55 -6.88
N THR A 48 -11.16 14.33 -8.14
CA THR A 48 -12.40 13.69 -8.58
C THR A 48 -12.42 12.19 -8.24
N ILE A 49 -13.60 11.57 -8.33
CA ILE A 49 -13.75 10.11 -8.17
C ILE A 49 -12.90 9.36 -9.20
N LEU A 50 -12.86 9.81 -10.46
CA LEU A 50 -12.09 9.19 -11.54
C LEU A 50 -10.58 9.26 -11.30
N GLU A 51 -10.08 10.42 -10.87
CA GLU A 51 -8.66 10.57 -10.50
C GLU A 51 -8.29 9.72 -9.29
N GLY A 52 -9.21 9.56 -8.33
CA GLY A 52 -9.03 8.67 -7.19
C GLY A 52 -8.99 7.18 -7.57
N ALA A 53 -9.79 6.79 -8.56
CA ALA A 53 -9.86 5.41 -9.06
C ALA A 53 -8.63 4.99 -9.89
N ASP A 54 -7.78 5.93 -10.27
CA ASP A 54 -6.65 5.69 -11.17
C ASP A 54 -5.68 4.60 -10.66
N THR A 55 -5.21 4.74 -9.41
CA THR A 55 -4.26 3.79 -8.79
C THR A 55 -4.86 2.41 -8.50
N PRO A 56 -6.06 2.25 -7.90
CA PRO A 56 -6.63 0.92 -7.69
C PRO A 56 -6.97 0.22 -9.01
N VAL A 57 -7.43 0.94 -10.04
CA VAL A 57 -7.67 0.36 -11.37
C VAL A 57 -6.36 -0.09 -12.00
N TYR A 58 -5.30 0.73 -11.94
CA TYR A 58 -3.97 0.35 -12.40
C TYR A 58 -3.49 -0.97 -11.76
N LEU A 59 -3.64 -1.13 -10.44
CA LEU A 59 -3.25 -2.35 -9.73
C LEU A 59 -4.14 -3.55 -10.09
N ALA A 60 -5.44 -3.32 -10.28
CA ALA A 60 -6.39 -4.37 -10.66
C ALA A 60 -6.17 -4.88 -12.10
N THR A 61 -5.57 -4.05 -12.97
CA THR A 61 -5.37 -4.34 -14.40
C THR A 61 -3.90 -4.54 -14.77
N LEU A 62 -3.05 -4.94 -13.82
CA LEU A 62 -1.66 -5.25 -14.14
C LEU A 62 -1.57 -6.34 -15.23
N PRO A 63 -0.58 -6.26 -16.14
CA PRO A 63 -0.44 -7.23 -17.22
C PRO A 63 -0.38 -8.67 -16.70
N LYS A 64 -0.91 -9.62 -17.48
CA LYS A 64 -0.74 -11.04 -17.17
C LYS A 64 0.75 -11.38 -17.07
N GLY A 65 1.15 -12.08 -16.02
CA GLY A 65 2.55 -12.41 -15.76
C GLY A 65 3.36 -11.28 -15.09
N ALA A 66 2.74 -10.14 -14.75
CA ALA A 66 3.40 -9.13 -13.93
C ALA A 66 3.74 -9.68 -12.54
N THR A 67 4.99 -9.58 -12.12
CA THR A 67 5.42 -10.01 -10.78
C THR A 67 5.44 -8.86 -9.78
N GLU A 68 5.35 -7.61 -10.26
CA GLU A 68 5.46 -6.39 -9.48
C GLU A 68 4.42 -5.35 -9.94
N PRO A 69 3.96 -4.45 -9.04
CA PRO A 69 4.28 -4.42 -7.61
C PRO A 69 3.64 -5.60 -6.84
N TYR A 70 4.35 -6.12 -5.83
CA TYR A 70 3.81 -7.13 -4.90
C TYR A 70 4.10 -6.79 -3.43
N GLY A 71 3.05 -6.81 -2.60
CA GLY A 71 3.15 -6.51 -1.17
C GLY A 71 3.51 -5.06 -0.87
N GLN A 72 3.36 -4.14 -1.83
CA GLN A 72 3.79 -2.75 -1.70
C GLN A 72 2.64 -1.82 -1.28
N PHE A 73 3.01 -0.62 -0.83
CA PHE A 73 2.09 0.52 -0.73
C PHE A 73 2.28 1.43 -1.96
N VAL A 74 1.20 1.66 -2.71
CA VAL A 74 1.23 2.37 -3.99
C VAL A 74 0.35 3.63 -3.93
N SER A 75 0.89 4.77 -4.35
CA SER A 75 0.18 6.04 -4.47
C SER A 75 0.58 6.74 -5.75
N GLU A 76 -0.37 7.33 -6.47
CA GLU A 76 -0.10 7.96 -7.78
C GLU A 76 0.63 7.01 -8.76
N ARG A 77 0.22 5.73 -8.77
CA ARG A 77 0.89 4.62 -9.51
C ARG A 77 2.37 4.39 -9.18
N GLN A 78 2.87 4.93 -8.06
CA GLN A 78 4.26 4.79 -7.64
C GLN A 78 4.34 4.05 -6.31
N VAL A 79 5.34 3.18 -6.15
CA VAL A 79 5.66 2.56 -4.86
C VAL A 79 6.18 3.64 -3.92
N VAL A 80 5.56 3.75 -2.75
CA VAL A 80 5.95 4.71 -1.72
C VAL A 80 6.76 3.97 -0.66
N ASP A 81 7.96 4.50 -0.39
CA ASP A 81 8.79 4.06 0.72
C ASP A 81 8.14 4.49 2.06
N VAL A 82 7.43 3.55 2.67
CA VAL A 82 6.67 3.77 3.91
C VAL A 82 7.58 4.02 5.10
N ASP A 83 8.77 3.40 5.12
CA ASP A 83 9.74 3.52 6.21
C ASP A 83 10.37 4.92 6.25
N LYS A 84 10.61 5.53 5.07
CA LYS A 84 11.10 6.91 4.97
C LYS A 84 10.02 7.95 5.26
N LYS A 85 8.76 7.69 4.89
CA LYS A 85 7.66 8.67 4.98
C LYS A 85 7.09 8.78 6.39
N CYS A 86 7.03 7.65 7.11
CA CYS A 86 6.58 7.57 8.48
C CYS A 86 7.64 6.83 9.30
N PRO A 87 8.77 7.50 9.64
CA PRO A 87 9.75 6.91 10.53
C PRO A 87 9.06 6.74 11.89
N LEU A 88 8.64 5.51 12.19
CA LEU A 88 8.15 5.14 13.52
C LEU A 88 9.26 5.35 14.55
#